data_AF-A0A7X5ARD2-F1
#
_entry.id   AF-A0A7X5ARD2-F1
#
_cell.length_a   1.000
_cell.length_b   1.000
_cell.length_c   1.000
_cell.angle_alpha   90.00
_cell.angle_beta   90.00
_cell.angle_gamma   90.00
#
_symmetry.space_group_name_H-M   'P 1'
#
loop_
_entity.id
_entity.type
_entity.pdbx_description
1 polymer ?
#
loop_
_entity_poly.entity_id
_entity_poly.type
_entity_poly.pdbx_seq_one_letter_code
_entity_poly.pdbx_strand_id
1 'polypeptide(L)'
;MSQNPFANPMFEWWQQQWTKGVNPMARTQLAWMESMAEALQFEAQFLKAIAESGERMAKCFNGKQPTTPEEVQACYEKLVKEVGDAQMKRLEQASQLTHDFRKRLWEEI
;
A
#
# COMPACT_ATOMS: atom_id res chain seq x y z
N MET A 1 32.76 31.02 -40.10
CA MET A 1 32.54 30.87 -38.65
C MET A 1 31.15 31.39 -38.32
N SER A 2 30.13 30.54 -38.42
CA SER A 2 28.75 30.90 -38.08
C SER A 2 28.53 30.66 -36.59
N GLN A 3 28.73 31.69 -35.77
CA GLN A 3 28.30 31.66 -34.37
C GLN A 3 26.78 31.69 -34.35
N ASN A 4 26.19 30.62 -33.82
CA ASN A 4 24.74 30.52 -33.61
C ASN A 4 24.37 31.47 -32.46
N PRO A 5 23.58 32.53 -32.68
CA PRO A 5 23.26 33.54 -31.65
C PRO A 5 22.33 33.01 -30.54
N PHE A 6 21.92 31.74 -30.63
CA PHE A 6 21.04 31.06 -29.67
C PHE A 6 21.75 30.06 -28.76
N ALA A 7 23.07 29.86 -28.92
CA ALA A 7 23.85 29.04 -28.00
C ALA A 7 24.10 29.84 -26.72
N ASN A 8 23.06 30.03 -25.90
CA ASN A 8 23.21 30.56 -24.56
C ASN A 8 23.77 29.43 -23.68
N PRO A 9 25.04 29.51 -23.23
CA PRO A 9 25.66 28.44 -22.43
C PRO A 9 24.88 28.16 -21.13
N MET A 10 24.10 29.13 -20.63
CA MET A 10 23.20 28.91 -19.50
C MET A 10 22.01 28.00 -19.85
N PHE A 11 21.48 28.09 -21.08
CA PHE A 11 20.37 27.25 -21.54
C PHE A 11 20.84 25.81 -21.83
N GLU A 12 22.03 25.65 -22.43
CA GLU A 12 22.65 24.33 -22.61
C GLU A 12 23.00 23.67 -21.27
N TRP A 13 23.56 24.43 -20.32
CA TRP A 13 23.81 23.93 -18.97
C TRP A 13 22.51 23.52 -18.26
N TRP A 14 21.45 24.32 -18.37
CA TRP A 14 20.14 24.02 -17.81
C TRP A 14 19.51 22.76 -18.44
N GLN A 15 19.57 22.62 -19.77
CA GLN A 15 19.14 21.40 -20.45
C GLN A 15 19.98 20.18 -20.06
N GLN A 16 21.29 20.33 -19.87
CA GLN A 16 22.13 19.23 -19.37
C GLN A 16 21.77 18.81 -17.94
N GLN A 17 21.37 19.76 -17.07
CA GLN A 17 20.88 19.43 -15.73
C GLN A 17 19.53 18.70 -15.80
N TRP A 18 18.62 19.13 -16.66
CA TRP A 18 17.32 18.47 -16.87
C TRP A 18 17.45 17.08 -17.52
N THR A 19 18.36 16.90 -18.47
CA THR A 19 18.61 15.59 -19.10
C THR A 19 19.33 14.62 -18.16
N LYS A 20 20.21 15.11 -17.28
CA LYS A 20 20.67 14.35 -16.10
C LYS A 20 19.53 14.09 -15.09
N GLY A 21 18.54 14.98 -15.06
CA GLY A 21 17.30 14.94 -14.28
C GLY A 21 16.21 13.96 -14.76
N VAL A 22 16.37 13.31 -15.93
CA VAL A 22 15.50 12.19 -16.33
C VAL A 22 15.59 11.02 -15.34
N ASN A 23 16.63 10.99 -14.52
CA ASN A 23 16.85 10.00 -13.47
C ASN A 23 16.00 10.22 -12.19
N PRO A 24 15.97 11.41 -11.54
CA PRO A 24 15.16 11.63 -10.34
C PRO A 24 13.66 11.45 -10.56
N MET A 25 13.06 12.00 -11.62
CA MET A 25 11.61 11.81 -11.84
C MET A 25 11.26 10.33 -12.05
N ALA A 26 12.07 9.60 -12.84
CA ALA A 26 11.89 8.16 -13.02
C ALA A 26 12.10 7.36 -11.73
N ARG A 27 13.06 7.74 -10.88
CA ARG A 27 13.29 7.15 -9.55
C ARG A 27 12.14 7.44 -8.60
N THR A 28 11.62 8.65 -8.57
CA THR A 28 10.44 9.01 -7.78
C THR A 28 9.22 8.22 -8.25
N GLN A 29 9.05 8.07 -9.55
CA GLN A 29 7.95 7.27 -10.14
C GLN A 29 8.09 5.78 -9.81
N LEU A 30 9.32 5.26 -9.80
CA LEU A 30 9.63 3.90 -9.37
C LEU A 30 9.35 3.69 -7.89
N ALA A 31 9.87 4.57 -7.01
CA ALA A 31 9.63 4.52 -5.57
C ALA A 31 8.13 4.62 -5.23
N TRP A 32 7.39 5.44 -5.98
CA TRP A 32 5.94 5.53 -5.85
C TRP A 32 5.22 4.24 -6.27
N MET A 33 5.63 3.63 -7.38
CA MET A 33 5.07 2.33 -7.82
C MET A 33 5.39 1.20 -6.82
N GLU A 34 6.60 1.16 -6.27
CA GLU A 34 7.00 0.18 -5.26
C GLU A 34 6.16 0.33 -3.99
N SER A 35 5.96 1.55 -3.49
CA SER A 35 5.10 1.78 -2.33
C SER A 35 3.62 1.45 -2.59
N MET A 36 3.12 1.68 -3.81
CA MET A 36 1.77 1.23 -4.18
C MET A 36 1.67 -0.29 -4.23
N ALA A 37 2.69 -0.98 -4.75
CA ALA A 37 2.71 -2.44 -4.81
C ALA A 37 2.73 -3.08 -3.41
N GLU A 38 3.53 -2.52 -2.50
CA GLU A 38 3.57 -2.92 -1.08
C GLU A 38 2.19 -2.74 -0.42
N ALA A 39 1.53 -1.59 -0.64
CA ALA A 39 0.19 -1.32 -0.12
C ALA A 39 -0.86 -2.29 -0.70
N LEU A 40 -0.82 -2.57 -2.00
CA LEU A 40 -1.77 -3.46 -2.68
C LEU A 40 -1.61 -4.91 -2.23
N GLN A 41 -0.37 -5.38 -2.04
CA GLN A 41 -0.08 -6.70 -1.50
C GLN A 41 -0.65 -6.85 -0.09
N PHE A 42 -0.57 -5.79 0.71
CA PHE A 42 -1.13 -5.76 2.04
C PHE A 42 -2.66 -5.80 2.03
N GLU A 43 -3.31 -5.02 1.17
CA GLU A 43 -4.76 -5.08 1.02
C GLU A 43 -5.25 -6.45 0.54
N ALA A 44 -4.50 -7.12 -0.33
CA ALA A 44 -4.81 -8.49 -0.75
C ALA A 44 -4.73 -9.50 0.42
N GLN A 45 -3.75 -9.38 1.31
CA GLN A 45 -3.66 -10.22 2.52
C GLN A 45 -4.84 -9.97 3.46
N PHE A 46 -5.25 -8.71 3.60
CA PHE A 46 -6.41 -8.34 4.42
C PHE A 46 -7.72 -8.89 3.83
N LEU A 47 -7.94 -8.76 2.52
CA LEU A 47 -9.10 -9.33 1.84
C LEU A 47 -9.14 -10.85 1.95
N LYS A 48 -7.98 -11.52 1.89
CA LYS A 48 -7.88 -12.96 2.12
C LYS A 48 -8.31 -13.33 3.55
N ALA A 49 -7.84 -12.60 4.56
CA ALA A 49 -8.23 -12.83 5.95
C ALA A 49 -9.75 -12.63 6.17
N ILE A 50 -10.35 -11.61 5.52
CA ILE A 50 -11.81 -11.44 5.53
C ILE A 50 -12.50 -12.65 4.88
N ALA A 51 -12.06 -13.08 3.69
CA ALA A 51 -12.66 -14.21 2.99
C ALA A 51 -12.60 -15.50 3.83
N GLU A 52 -11.47 -15.79 4.46
CA GLU A 52 -11.30 -16.92 5.38
C GLU A 52 -12.20 -16.80 6.62
N SER A 53 -12.36 -15.60 7.17
CA SER A 53 -13.30 -15.37 8.28
C SER A 53 -14.75 -15.58 7.83
N GLY A 54 -15.13 -15.14 6.63
CA GLY A 54 -16.45 -15.38 6.05
C GLY A 54 -16.73 -16.86 5.84
N GLU A 55 -15.73 -17.64 5.40
CA GLU A 55 -15.84 -19.10 5.29
C GLU A 55 -16.04 -19.76 6.66
N ARG A 56 -15.31 -19.32 7.70
CA ARG A 56 -15.50 -19.82 9.08
C ARG A 56 -16.87 -19.47 9.63
N MET A 57 -17.37 -18.27 9.35
CA MET A 57 -18.73 -17.85 9.70
C MET A 57 -19.76 -18.76 9.03
N ALA A 58 -19.63 -19.00 7.73
CA ALA A 58 -20.50 -19.91 7.00
C ALA A 58 -20.46 -21.33 7.60
N LYS A 59 -19.28 -21.84 8.00
CA LYS A 59 -19.15 -23.13 8.70
C LYS A 59 -19.79 -23.16 10.09
N CYS A 60 -19.74 -22.07 10.87
CA CYS A 60 -20.47 -21.98 12.13
C CYS A 60 -21.98 -22.07 11.94
N PHE A 61 -22.51 -21.59 10.81
CA PHE A 61 -23.93 -21.68 10.48
C PHE A 61 -24.33 -22.97 9.72
N ASN A 62 -23.41 -23.61 8.99
CA ASN A 62 -23.65 -24.83 8.18
C ASN A 62 -23.20 -26.15 8.82
N GLY A 63 -22.45 -26.14 9.93
CA GLY A 63 -22.12 -27.36 10.68
C GLY A 63 -23.38 -28.02 11.25
N LYS A 64 -23.26 -29.22 11.87
CA LYS A 64 -24.32 -29.76 12.75
C LYS A 64 -24.77 -28.60 13.62
N GLN A 65 -26.01 -28.16 13.40
CA GLN A 65 -26.55 -26.87 13.80
C GLN A 65 -26.01 -26.42 15.17
N PRO A 66 -25.49 -25.19 15.34
CA PRO A 66 -25.21 -24.70 16.68
C PRO A 66 -26.49 -24.83 17.49
N THR A 67 -26.42 -25.64 18.53
CA THR A 67 -27.61 -26.24 19.14
C THR A 67 -28.26 -25.25 20.11
N THR A 68 -27.49 -24.24 20.55
CA THR A 68 -27.96 -23.23 21.48
C THR A 68 -27.59 -21.81 21.03
N PRO A 69 -28.38 -20.79 21.41
CA PRO A 69 -28.08 -19.39 21.13
C PRO A 69 -26.71 -18.94 21.66
N GLU A 70 -26.22 -19.52 22.76
CA GLU A 70 -24.91 -19.17 23.32
C GLU A 70 -23.75 -19.59 22.41
N GLU A 71 -23.85 -20.74 21.72
CA GLU A 71 -22.82 -21.21 20.78
C GLU A 71 -22.71 -20.30 19.55
N VAL A 72 -23.85 -19.81 19.06
CA VAL A 72 -23.92 -18.84 17.95
C VAL A 72 -23.32 -17.50 18.37
N GLN A 73 -23.69 -17.00 19.54
CA GLN A 73 -23.16 -15.75 20.08
C GLN A 73 -21.65 -15.82 20.27
N ALA A 74 -21.14 -16.91 20.85
CA ALA A 74 -19.71 -17.11 21.05
C ALA A 74 -18.94 -17.18 19.72
N CYS A 75 -19.49 -17.84 18.68
CA CYS A 75 -18.86 -17.84 17.35
C CYS A 75 -18.87 -16.44 16.73
N TYR A 76 -19.96 -15.69 16.85
CA TYR A 76 -20.06 -14.32 16.33
C TYR A 76 -19.10 -13.35 17.03
N GLU A 77 -19.05 -13.37 18.37
CA GLU A 77 -18.13 -12.54 19.15
C GLU A 77 -16.66 -12.81 18.78
N LYS A 78 -16.30 -14.09 18.62
CA LYS A 78 -14.97 -14.47 18.17
C LYS A 78 -14.66 -13.93 16.78
N LEU A 79 -15.62 -14.01 15.85
CA LEU A 79 -15.45 -13.56 14.48
C LEU A 79 -15.28 -12.04 14.38
N VAL A 80 -16.13 -11.29 15.07
CA VAL A 80 -16.06 -9.82 15.12
C VAL A 80 -14.74 -9.36 15.72
N LYS A 81 -14.25 -10.06 16.76
CA LYS A 81 -12.94 -9.80 17.34
C LYS A 81 -11.81 -10.07 16.36
N GLU A 82 -11.81 -11.22 15.66
CA GLU A 82 -10.79 -11.56 14.65
C GLU A 82 -10.76 -10.53 13.50
N VAL A 83 -11.92 -10.09 13.01
CA VAL A 83 -12.01 -9.06 11.95
C VAL A 83 -11.57 -7.68 12.47
N GLY A 84 -11.93 -7.34 13.71
CA GLY A 84 -11.53 -6.08 14.35
C GLY A 84 -10.02 -6.00 14.56
N ASP A 85 -9.40 -7.07 15.05
CA ASP A 85 -7.95 -7.17 15.23
C ASP A 85 -7.21 -7.06 13.88
N ALA A 86 -7.74 -7.72 12.83
CA ALA A 86 -7.21 -7.61 11.48
C ALA A 86 -7.30 -6.17 10.91
N GLN A 87 -8.40 -5.45 11.17
CA GLN A 87 -8.56 -4.05 10.77
C GLN A 87 -7.61 -3.11 11.53
N MET A 88 -7.38 -3.32 12.83
CA MET A 88 -6.40 -2.51 13.57
C MET A 88 -4.98 -2.73 13.09
N LYS A 89 -4.61 -3.97 12.84
CA LYS A 89 -3.31 -4.29 12.22
C LYS A 89 -3.16 -3.62 10.85
N ARG A 90 -4.25 -3.54 10.07
CA ARG A 90 -4.29 -2.82 8.80
C ARG A 90 -4.06 -1.33 8.94
N LEU A 91 -4.71 -0.70 9.92
CA LEU A 91 -4.55 0.72 10.16
C LEU A 91 -3.12 1.05 10.60
N GLU A 92 -2.54 0.24 11.47
CA GLU A 92 -1.15 0.39 11.93
C GLU A 92 -0.16 0.29 10.76
N GLN A 93 -0.28 -0.74 9.92
CA GLN A 93 0.62 -0.95 8.79
C GLN A 93 0.46 0.11 7.69
N ALA A 94 -0.78 0.56 7.42
CA ALA A 94 -1.02 1.68 6.50
C ALA A 94 -0.39 2.99 6.99
N SER A 95 -0.39 3.22 8.31
CA SER A 95 0.25 4.39 8.90
C SER A 95 1.78 4.35 8.76
N GLN A 96 2.40 3.17 8.89
CA GLN A 96 3.84 2.97 8.70
C GLN A 96 4.26 3.12 7.23
N LEU A 97 3.54 2.49 6.30
CA LEU A 97 3.80 2.60 4.86
C LEU A 97 3.76 4.06 4.37
N THR A 98 2.81 4.84 4.89
CA THR A 98 2.69 6.27 4.56
C THR A 98 3.88 7.07 5.08
N HIS A 99 4.43 6.69 6.24
CA HIS A 99 5.61 7.33 6.82
C HIS A 99 6.87 6.96 6.04
N ASP A 100 7.05 5.68 5.72
CA ASP A 100 8.19 5.16 4.98
C ASP A 100 8.23 5.68 3.54
N PHE A 101 7.07 5.78 2.87
CA PHE A 101 6.98 6.40 1.55
C PHE A 101 7.43 7.86 1.58
N ARG A 102 6.97 8.65 2.55
CA ARG A 102 7.41 10.06 2.67
C ARG A 102 8.92 10.13 2.92
N LYS A 103 9.46 9.24 3.74
CA LYS A 103 10.90 9.21 4.02
C LYS A 103 11.71 8.87 2.77
N ARG A 104 11.35 7.82 2.02
CA ARG A 104 11.97 7.47 0.73
C ARG A 104 11.83 8.61 -0.29
N LEU A 105 10.71 9.32 -0.30
CA LEU A 105 10.54 10.48 -1.19
C LEU A 105 11.50 11.63 -0.83
N TRP A 106 11.77 11.83 0.47
CA TRP A 106 12.69 12.87 0.97
C TRP A 106 14.17 12.51 0.81
N GLU A 107 14.53 11.23 0.80
CA GLU A 107 15.91 10.76 0.55
C GLU A 107 16.31 10.87 -0.94
N GLU A 108 15.31 10.92 -1.83
CA GLU A 108 15.48 10.91 -3.29
C GLU A 108 15.38 12.30 -3.95
N ILE A 109 14.99 13.33 -3.20
CA ILE A 109 14.96 14.76 -3.59
C ILE A 109 16.28 15.44 -3.22
#